data_AF-I1GZJ3-F1
#
_entry.id   AF-I1GZJ3-F1
#
_cell.length_a   1.000
_cell.length_b   1.000
_cell.length_c   1.000
_cell.angle_alpha   90.00
_cell.angle_beta   90.00
_cell.angle_gamma   90.00
#
_symmetry.space_group_name_H-M   'P 1'
#
loop_
_entity.id
_entity.type
_entity.pdbx_description
1 polymer ?
#
loop_
_entity_poly.entity_id
_entity_poly.type
_entity_poly.pdbx_seq_one_letter_code
_entity_poly.pdbx_strand_id
1 'polypeptide(L)'
;MKKWHGGSVIVSLFVILLLRYVILDSPLAERSLQNVFQQNSTTQLHWLEVPNPPALQNPENFSQVISTELLASNLSITRNLSDREIQSLHSWNHLRDLVSNAHILPDGLDAIKEAGIAWSKLNAALEQDESIVSVNGSTQHKDKEKQCPYSIRRMNATRLGDRYVLKIPCGLIQGSSITIIGTPGGLLGDFKIDLTGAAVPGEPDPPIVLHYNVRLLGDKLTEDPVIVQNTWTIADDWGSEHRCPSPDSDAKDSAKVDDLEKCSSMVGNDQKQFLASKLHSNASSMQPTRKMTAERKKYYPFRQGYLAIAILRVGAEGIHMTVDGKHVTSFALREDLEPGFVGEVRIAGDIKLLSVIASGLPTTEDFEHVTDLEILKAPPVPMDKLVDLFIGIFSTANNFKRRMAVRRTWMQYDAVRSGKVAVRFFVGLHKNEVVNEELWNEARTYGDIQLMPFVDYYSLILWKTIAICIYGTNVLSAKYVMKTDDDAFVRVDEILSSLHQANISHGLLYGRVNSNSQPHRDPYSKWYITPEEWPEESYPPWAHGPGYIVSQDIAKEVYRKHKRGELKMFKLEDVAMGIWINEMKKEGLDVKYQNDGRILVEGCEDGYVVAHYQEPRQMMCLWDKFQKTKRGSCCKE
;
A
#
# COMPACT_ATOMS: atom_id res chain seq x y z
N MET A 1 -33.75 -69.88 -20.00
CA MET A 1 -34.63 -69.12 -19.08
C MET A 1 -34.23 -67.65 -19.11
N LYS A 2 -34.99 -66.76 -19.79
CA LYS A 2 -34.70 -65.32 -19.82
C LYS A 2 -35.51 -64.63 -18.71
N LYS A 3 -34.83 -63.85 -17.85
CA LYS A 3 -35.45 -63.16 -16.70
C LYS A 3 -36.04 -61.80 -17.10
N TRP A 4 -37.12 -61.44 -16.44
CA TRP A 4 -37.94 -60.26 -16.69
C TRP A 4 -37.60 -59.19 -15.64
N HIS A 5 -36.95 -58.09 -16.05
CA HIS A 5 -36.58 -56.98 -15.15
C HIS A 5 -37.15 -55.61 -15.55
N GLY A 6 -37.96 -55.53 -16.62
CA GLY A 6 -38.66 -54.30 -17.01
C GLY A 6 -39.84 -53.92 -16.10
N GLY A 7 -40.49 -54.90 -15.46
CA GLY A 7 -41.74 -54.67 -14.72
C GLY A 7 -41.59 -53.79 -13.47
N SER A 8 -40.47 -53.93 -12.74
CA SER A 8 -40.29 -53.24 -11.45
C SER A 8 -40.04 -51.72 -11.59
N VAL A 9 -39.46 -51.29 -12.70
CA VAL A 9 -39.17 -49.86 -12.97
C VAL A 9 -40.46 -49.12 -13.36
N ILE A 10 -41.35 -49.76 -14.12
CA ILE A 10 -42.63 -49.19 -14.54
C ILE A 10 -43.55 -48.95 -13.32
N VAL A 11 -43.63 -49.93 -12.40
CA VAL A 11 -44.41 -49.78 -11.16
C VAL A 11 -43.88 -48.64 -10.28
N SER A 12 -42.56 -48.50 -10.17
CA SER A 12 -41.94 -47.43 -9.36
C SER A 12 -42.20 -46.03 -9.94
N LEU A 13 -42.12 -45.86 -11.26
CA LEU A 13 -42.48 -44.61 -11.94
C LEU A 13 -43.96 -44.27 -11.80
N PHE A 14 -44.85 -45.27 -11.86
CA PHE A 14 -46.30 -45.06 -11.71
C PHE A 14 -46.67 -44.59 -10.28
N VAL A 15 -46.00 -45.11 -9.25
CA VAL A 15 -46.17 -44.65 -7.85
C VAL A 15 -45.68 -43.21 -7.66
N ILE A 16 -44.56 -42.82 -8.28
CA ILE A 16 -44.04 -41.44 -8.21
C ILE A 16 -44.96 -40.46 -8.94
N LEU A 17 -45.54 -40.86 -10.09
CA LEU A 17 -46.52 -40.04 -10.82
C LEU A 17 -47.84 -39.90 -10.04
N LEU A 18 -48.33 -40.97 -9.39
CA LEU A 18 -49.49 -40.90 -8.50
C LEU A 18 -49.24 -39.98 -7.30
N LEU A 19 -48.05 -40.04 -6.69
CA LEU A 19 -47.66 -39.12 -5.60
C LEU A 19 -47.63 -37.66 -6.05
N ARG A 20 -47.10 -37.36 -7.26
CA ARG A 20 -47.19 -36.01 -7.82
C ARG A 20 -48.62 -35.58 -8.12
N TYR A 21 -49.47 -36.48 -8.62
CA TYR A 21 -50.86 -36.17 -8.96
C TYR A 21 -51.69 -35.84 -7.70
N VAL A 22 -51.55 -36.64 -6.64
CA VAL A 22 -52.25 -36.42 -5.35
C VAL A 22 -51.81 -35.12 -4.65
N ILE A 23 -50.57 -34.68 -4.86
CA ILE A 23 -50.08 -33.39 -4.31
C ILE A 23 -50.58 -32.19 -5.11
N LEU A 24 -50.87 -32.32 -6.42
CA LEU A 24 -51.40 -31.21 -7.23
C LEU A 24 -52.91 -30.96 -7.08
N ASP A 25 -53.71 -32.00 -6.82
CA ASP A 25 -55.19 -31.96 -6.94
C ASP A 25 -55.94 -31.91 -5.59
N SER A 26 -55.28 -31.49 -4.49
CA SER A 26 -55.90 -31.43 -3.14
C SER A 26 -56.10 -29.98 -2.63
N PRO A 27 -57.35 -29.51 -2.39
CA PRO A 27 -57.68 -28.09 -2.27
C PRO A 27 -57.50 -27.52 -0.84
N LEU A 28 -56.36 -27.81 -0.20
CA LEU A 28 -56.04 -27.31 1.15
C LEU A 28 -54.83 -26.37 1.19
N ALA A 29 -54.10 -26.20 0.08
CA ALA A 29 -52.92 -25.31 0.01
C ALA A 29 -53.27 -23.81 -0.13
N GLU A 30 -54.44 -23.45 -0.67
CA GLU A 30 -54.79 -22.03 -0.93
C GLU A 30 -55.28 -21.26 0.32
N ARG A 31 -55.69 -21.93 1.40
CA ARG A 31 -56.23 -21.26 2.60
C ARG A 31 -55.18 -20.56 3.48
N SER A 32 -53.89 -20.66 3.16
CA SER A 32 -52.81 -20.01 3.93
C SER A 32 -52.34 -18.67 3.36
N LEU A 33 -52.75 -18.26 2.15
CA LEU A 33 -52.07 -17.21 1.39
C LEU A 33 -52.95 -16.04 0.89
N GLN A 34 -54.25 -15.97 1.23
CA GLN A 34 -55.14 -14.90 0.77
C GLN A 34 -55.85 -14.07 1.87
N ASN A 35 -55.74 -14.41 3.16
CA ASN A 35 -56.48 -13.74 4.24
C ASN A 35 -55.63 -12.80 5.12
N VAL A 36 -55.08 -11.70 4.56
CA VAL A 36 -54.61 -10.56 5.39
C VAL A 36 -54.89 -9.18 4.78
N PHE A 37 -54.87 -9.02 3.45
CA PHE A 37 -55.05 -7.70 2.83
C PHE A 37 -56.48 -7.44 2.31
N GLN A 38 -57.05 -6.35 2.84
CA GLN A 38 -58.29 -5.64 2.43
C GLN A 38 -59.62 -6.31 2.87
N GLN A 39 -60.61 -5.58 3.43
CA GLN A 39 -60.82 -4.12 3.46
C GLN A 39 -61.74 -3.62 4.60
N ASN A 40 -61.44 -2.42 5.13
CA ASN A 40 -62.35 -1.33 5.58
C ASN A 40 -63.45 -1.59 6.63
N SER A 41 -63.33 -1.05 7.87
CA SER A 41 -63.75 0.32 8.33
C SER A 41 -65.27 0.46 8.55
N THR A 42 -65.81 0.94 9.67
CA THR A 42 -65.33 1.94 10.67
C THR A 42 -65.71 1.49 12.13
N THR A 43 -65.57 2.23 13.26
CA THR A 43 -65.24 3.63 13.59
C THR A 43 -64.65 3.80 15.02
N GLN A 44 -64.05 4.97 15.27
CA GLN A 44 -63.86 5.78 16.50
C GLN A 44 -64.62 5.43 17.82
N LEU A 45 -64.17 5.82 19.03
CA LEU A 45 -62.92 6.47 19.54
C LEU A 45 -62.91 6.37 21.08
N HIS A 46 -61.79 5.99 21.70
CA HIS A 46 -61.28 6.62 22.95
C HIS A 46 -59.89 6.07 23.28
N TRP A 47 -58.87 6.92 23.21
CA TRP A 47 -57.50 6.58 23.60
C TRP A 47 -57.16 7.27 24.92
N LEU A 48 -56.73 6.48 25.91
CA LEU A 48 -56.10 6.95 27.13
C LEU A 48 -54.86 6.08 27.41
N GLU A 49 -53.80 6.73 27.84
CA GLU A 49 -52.41 6.29 27.64
C GLU A 49 -51.90 5.36 28.75
N VAL A 50 -51.19 4.30 28.36
CA VAL A 50 -50.11 3.67 29.14
C VAL A 50 -49.00 3.29 28.15
N PRO A 51 -47.70 3.54 28.42
CA PRO A 51 -46.68 3.54 27.36
C PRO A 51 -46.23 2.14 26.93
N ASN A 52 -46.03 1.95 25.62
CA ASN A 52 -45.46 0.72 25.06
C ASN A 52 -43.96 0.59 25.39
N PRO A 53 -43.45 -0.64 25.63
CA PRO A 53 -42.03 -0.94 25.46
C PRO A 53 -41.61 -0.65 24.00
N PRO A 54 -40.38 -0.16 23.75
CA PRO A 54 -40.02 0.38 22.44
C PRO A 54 -40.00 -0.70 21.36
N ALA A 55 -40.49 -0.34 20.18
CA ALA A 55 -40.29 -1.12 18.96
C ALA A 55 -38.78 -1.23 18.67
N LEU A 56 -38.34 -2.36 18.10
CA LEU A 56 -37.06 -2.36 17.42
C LEU A 56 -37.14 -1.34 16.29
N GLN A 57 -36.38 -0.26 16.43
CA GLN A 57 -36.03 0.59 15.30
C GLN A 57 -35.38 -0.31 14.22
N ASN A 58 -35.42 0.14 12.96
CA ASN A 58 -34.34 -0.22 12.03
C ASN A 58 -32.99 -0.03 12.74
N PRO A 59 -31.89 -0.66 12.30
CA PRO A 59 -30.59 -0.06 12.59
C PRO A 59 -30.63 1.35 11.98
N GLU A 60 -30.91 2.34 12.83
CA GLU A 60 -30.57 3.72 12.55
C GLU A 60 -29.11 3.68 12.15
N ASN A 61 -28.74 4.44 11.11
CA ASN A 61 -27.34 4.65 10.82
C ASN A 61 -26.70 5.17 12.11
N PHE A 62 -25.95 4.31 12.79
CA PHE A 62 -24.92 4.70 13.73
C PHE A 62 -23.76 5.29 12.91
N SER A 63 -24.06 6.32 12.11
CA SER A 63 -23.26 7.53 12.08
C SER A 63 -23.29 8.15 13.48
N GLN A 64 -22.71 7.41 14.43
CA GLN A 64 -22.26 7.96 15.68
C GLN A 64 -21.20 8.96 15.22
N VAL A 65 -21.57 10.25 15.20
CA VAL A 65 -20.65 11.32 14.87
C VAL A 65 -19.65 11.35 16.02
N ILE A 66 -18.60 10.52 15.90
CA ILE A 66 -17.52 10.45 16.86
C ILE A 66 -16.95 11.86 16.88
N SER A 67 -17.11 12.56 18.00
CA SER A 67 -16.62 13.92 18.13
C SER A 67 -15.14 13.94 17.76
N THR A 68 -14.77 14.87 16.88
CA THR A 68 -13.37 15.09 16.50
C THR A 68 -12.50 15.41 17.73
N GLU A 69 -13.10 15.95 18.80
CA GLU A 69 -12.48 16.14 20.11
C GLU A 69 -12.13 14.82 20.81
N LEU A 70 -12.97 13.78 20.68
CA LEU A 70 -12.74 12.45 21.26
C LEU A 70 -11.66 11.67 20.50
N LEU A 71 -11.56 11.89 19.19
CA LEU A 71 -10.44 11.37 18.38
C LEU A 71 -9.13 12.08 18.73
N ALA A 72 -9.16 13.41 18.86
CA ALA A 72 -8.00 14.20 19.26
C ALA A 72 -7.54 13.91 20.70
N SER A 73 -8.44 13.55 21.63
CA SER A 73 -8.05 13.17 22.99
C SER A 73 -7.23 11.88 23.04
N ASN A 74 -7.55 10.89 22.19
CA ASN A 74 -6.78 9.64 22.10
C ASN A 74 -5.35 9.83 21.56
N LEU A 75 -5.11 10.93 20.86
CA LEU A 75 -3.80 11.33 20.32
C LEU A 75 -3.08 12.37 21.21
N SER A 76 -3.59 12.62 22.42
CA SER A 76 -2.93 13.54 23.37
C SER A 76 -1.68 12.90 23.99
N ILE A 77 -0.69 13.73 24.27
CA ILE A 77 0.52 13.32 24.99
C ILE A 77 0.19 13.32 26.49
N THR A 78 0.05 12.14 27.07
CA THR A 78 -0.40 11.92 28.46
C THR A 78 0.74 11.69 29.45
N ARG A 79 1.94 11.34 28.98
CA ARG A 79 3.13 11.10 29.82
C ARG A 79 4.18 12.20 29.67
N ASN A 80 5.04 12.33 30.67
CA ASN A 80 6.24 13.16 30.57
C ASN A 80 7.21 12.51 29.57
N LEU A 81 7.53 13.23 28.49
CA LEU A 81 8.48 12.80 27.47
C LEU A 81 9.85 13.40 27.73
N SER A 82 10.91 12.67 27.37
CA SER A 82 12.27 13.22 27.31
C SER A 82 12.42 14.19 26.13
N ASP A 83 13.39 15.11 26.21
CA ASP A 83 13.65 16.11 25.16
C ASP A 83 13.80 15.49 23.75
N ARG A 84 14.37 14.28 23.65
CA ARG A 84 14.53 13.54 22.39
C ARG A 84 13.20 13.02 21.82
N GLU A 85 12.27 12.63 22.69
CA GLU A 85 10.94 12.18 22.29
C GLU A 85 10.07 13.38 21.90
N ILE A 86 10.17 14.50 22.64
CA ILE A 86 9.54 15.78 22.29
C ILE A 86 10.03 16.25 20.91
N GLN A 87 11.34 16.13 20.62
CA GLN A 87 11.91 16.48 19.32
C GLN A 87 11.23 15.77 18.14
N SER A 88 10.74 14.54 18.34
CA SER A 88 10.04 13.77 17.29
C SER A 88 8.55 14.13 17.14
N LEU A 89 8.04 15.03 17.98
CA LEU A 89 6.62 15.41 18.07
C LEU A 89 6.41 16.93 17.93
N HIS A 90 7.42 17.70 17.49
CA HIS A 90 7.32 19.16 17.37
C HIS A 90 6.16 19.62 16.47
N SER A 91 5.85 18.89 15.40
CA SER A 91 4.67 19.17 14.55
C SER A 91 3.35 18.63 15.13
N TRP A 92 3.37 17.65 16.04
CA TRP A 92 2.19 16.88 16.48
C TRP A 92 1.03 17.76 16.96
N ASN A 93 1.33 18.73 17.84
CA ASN A 93 0.31 19.63 18.39
C ASN A 93 -0.23 20.63 17.35
N HIS A 94 0.57 21.01 16.35
CA HIS A 94 0.13 21.87 15.25
C HIS A 94 -0.70 21.11 14.20
N LEU A 95 -0.60 19.77 14.18
CA LEU A 95 -1.36 18.89 13.30
C LEU A 95 -2.69 18.41 13.92
N ARG A 96 -2.99 18.81 15.16
CA ARG A 96 -4.29 18.52 15.81
C ARG A 96 -5.47 19.14 15.03
N ASP A 97 -5.23 20.26 14.35
CA ASP A 97 -6.19 20.94 13.47
C ASP A 97 -6.49 20.16 12.16
N LEU A 98 -5.75 19.08 11.86
CA LEU A 98 -6.14 18.12 10.81
C LEU A 98 -7.36 17.30 11.22
N VAL A 99 -7.54 17.01 12.51
CA VAL A 99 -8.62 16.15 13.01
C VAL A 99 -10.01 16.75 12.76
N SER A 100 -10.13 18.09 12.77
CA SER A 100 -11.39 18.77 12.40
C SER A 100 -11.71 18.69 10.90
N ASN A 101 -10.70 18.47 10.06
CA ASN A 101 -10.79 18.37 8.60
C ASN A 101 -10.67 16.92 8.08
N ALA A 102 -10.70 15.93 8.99
CA ALA A 102 -10.48 14.50 8.70
C ALA A 102 -11.44 13.89 7.68
N HIS A 103 -12.62 14.48 7.51
CA HIS A 103 -13.69 14.03 6.63
C HIS A 103 -13.54 14.48 5.16
N ILE A 104 -12.54 15.32 4.86
CA ILE A 104 -12.36 15.93 3.53
C ILE A 104 -11.52 15.04 2.60
N LEU A 105 -10.63 14.21 3.15
CA LEU A 105 -9.84 13.24 2.39
C LEU A 105 -10.39 11.81 2.58
N PRO A 106 -10.23 10.93 1.58
CA PRO A 106 -10.41 9.49 1.77
C PRO A 106 -9.59 8.98 2.95
N ASP A 107 -10.12 8.00 3.68
CA ASP A 107 -9.48 7.29 4.80
C ASP A 107 -9.10 8.15 6.03
N GLY A 108 -9.20 9.49 5.96
CA GLY A 108 -8.68 10.41 6.97
C GLY A 108 -9.29 10.23 8.36
N LEU A 109 -10.59 9.89 8.43
CA LEU A 109 -11.26 9.59 9.69
C LEU A 109 -10.75 8.28 10.32
N ASP A 110 -10.53 7.26 9.50
CA ASP A 110 -10.13 5.92 9.97
C ASP A 110 -8.64 5.88 10.32
N ALA A 111 -7.79 6.57 9.55
CA ALA A 111 -6.38 6.77 9.87
C ALA A 111 -6.16 7.42 11.25
N ILE A 112 -7.05 8.34 11.65
CA ILE A 112 -6.99 9.01 12.96
C ILE A 112 -7.52 8.08 14.07
N LYS A 113 -8.61 7.33 13.85
CA LYS A 113 -9.10 6.31 14.80
C LYS A 113 -8.00 5.27 15.09
N GLU A 114 -7.43 4.71 14.02
CA GLU A 114 -6.38 3.70 14.11
C GLU A 114 -5.11 4.26 14.73
N ALA A 115 -4.75 5.51 14.44
CA ALA A 115 -3.63 6.19 15.09
C ALA A 115 -3.84 6.33 16.60
N GLY A 116 -5.05 6.66 17.07
CA GLY A 116 -5.36 6.68 18.50
C GLY A 116 -5.16 5.32 19.16
N ILE A 117 -5.52 4.23 18.48
CA ILE A 117 -5.29 2.85 18.96
C ILE A 117 -3.80 2.52 18.96
N ALA A 118 -3.08 2.80 17.87
CA ALA A 118 -1.65 2.54 17.72
C ALA A 118 -0.81 3.33 18.74
N TRP A 119 -1.14 4.60 18.95
CA TRP A 119 -0.50 5.49 19.92
C TRP A 119 -0.74 5.02 21.36
N SER A 120 -1.97 4.62 21.70
CA SER A 120 -2.30 4.08 23.02
C SER A 120 -1.51 2.80 23.33
N LYS A 121 -1.45 1.86 22.38
CA LYS A 121 -0.64 0.64 22.50
C LYS A 121 0.85 0.95 22.66
N LEU A 122 1.40 1.82 21.82
CA LEU A 122 2.81 2.20 21.89
C LEU A 122 3.17 2.78 23.27
N ASN A 123 2.36 3.68 23.82
CA ASN A 123 2.60 4.21 25.17
C ASN A 123 2.54 3.10 26.24
N ALA A 124 1.55 2.20 26.17
CA ALA A 124 1.44 1.08 27.10
C ALA A 124 2.62 0.09 27.02
N ALA A 125 3.22 -0.11 25.84
CA ALA A 125 4.42 -0.92 25.66
C ALA A 125 5.67 -0.22 26.25
N LEU A 126 5.79 1.10 26.05
CA LEU A 126 6.90 1.90 26.58
C LEU A 126 6.89 2.02 28.11
N GLU A 127 5.71 2.18 28.72
CA GLU A 127 5.55 2.17 30.18
C GLU A 127 5.97 0.82 30.80
N GLN A 128 5.68 -0.29 30.10
CA GLN A 128 6.13 -1.63 30.53
C GLN A 128 7.66 -1.76 30.46
N ASP A 129 8.30 -1.37 29.36
CA ASP A 129 9.77 -1.44 29.22
C ASP A 129 10.47 -0.53 30.26
N GLU A 130 9.96 0.68 30.53
CA GLU A 130 10.49 1.56 31.60
C GLU A 130 10.35 0.93 33.00
N SER A 131 9.21 0.29 33.29
CA SER A 131 8.98 -0.39 34.58
C SER A 131 9.97 -1.55 34.80
N ILE A 132 10.28 -2.32 33.75
CA ILE A 132 11.21 -3.46 33.81
C ILE A 132 12.65 -2.98 34.06
N VAL A 133 13.06 -1.89 33.40
CA VAL A 133 14.38 -1.26 33.62
C VAL A 133 14.53 -0.73 35.04
N SER A 134 13.46 -0.22 35.66
CA SER A 134 13.49 0.31 37.03
C SER A 134 13.67 -0.77 38.12
N VAL A 135 13.24 -2.01 37.86
CA VAL A 135 13.25 -3.11 38.86
C VAL A 135 14.52 -3.94 38.82
N ASN A 136 15.13 -4.14 37.64
CA ASN A 136 16.33 -4.96 37.48
C ASN A 136 17.50 -4.12 36.96
N GLY A 137 18.34 -3.61 37.87
CA GLY A 137 19.58 -2.87 37.57
C GLY A 137 20.71 -3.70 36.91
N SER A 138 20.37 -4.75 36.16
CA SER A 138 21.30 -5.54 35.36
C SER A 138 20.69 -5.80 33.99
N THR A 139 21.39 -5.35 32.94
CA THR A 139 21.03 -5.59 31.54
C THR A 139 21.19 -7.07 31.17
N GLN A 140 20.20 -7.88 31.55
CA GLN A 140 19.86 -9.02 30.71
C GLN A 140 19.25 -8.46 29.42
N HIS A 141 20.11 -8.26 28.41
CA HIS A 141 19.68 -8.49 27.04
C HIS A 141 19.13 -9.93 26.99
N LYS A 142 17.81 -10.08 27.20
CA LYS A 142 17.11 -11.15 26.52
C LYS A 142 17.45 -10.96 25.06
N ASP A 143 17.88 -12.03 24.39
CA ASP A 143 17.93 -12.06 22.93
C ASP A 143 16.52 -11.74 22.43
N LYS A 144 16.24 -10.46 22.13
CA LYS A 144 15.02 -10.05 21.44
C LYS A 144 15.15 -10.68 20.06
N GLU A 145 14.53 -11.85 19.85
CA GLU A 145 14.34 -12.42 18.51
C GLU A 145 13.88 -11.27 17.62
N LYS A 146 14.64 -11.00 16.54
CA LYS A 146 14.47 -9.79 15.74
C LYS A 146 12.99 -9.62 15.36
N GLN A 147 12.34 -8.60 15.93
CA GLN A 147 10.89 -8.43 15.78
C GLN A 147 10.51 -8.28 14.29
N CYS A 148 11.38 -7.63 13.51
CA CYS A 148 11.33 -7.56 12.05
C CYS A 148 12.51 -8.31 11.37
N PRO A 149 12.40 -9.62 11.06
CA PRO A 149 13.45 -10.38 10.39
C PRO A 149 13.45 -10.17 8.86
N TYR A 150 14.63 -9.98 8.27
CA TYR A 150 14.80 -9.77 6.81
C TYR A 150 14.22 -10.89 5.92
N SER A 151 14.18 -12.12 6.42
CA SER A 151 13.66 -13.27 5.70
C SER A 151 13.06 -14.29 6.66
N ILE A 152 11.92 -14.87 6.29
CA ILE A 152 11.24 -15.92 7.04
C ILE A 152 11.08 -17.14 6.14
N ARG A 153 11.61 -18.28 6.57
CA ARG A 153 11.61 -19.55 5.82
C ARG A 153 10.89 -20.62 6.61
N ARG A 154 9.91 -21.29 6.01
CA ARG A 154 9.31 -22.52 6.57
C ARG A 154 9.40 -23.66 5.57
N MET A 155 10.04 -24.74 6.01
CA MET A 155 10.18 -26.00 5.30
C MET A 155 9.08 -26.98 5.73
N ASN A 156 8.74 -27.91 4.85
CA ASN A 156 7.73 -28.94 5.10
C ASN A 156 6.40 -28.34 5.59
N ALA A 157 5.91 -27.35 4.82
CA ALA A 157 4.73 -26.54 5.12
C ALA A 157 3.41 -27.35 5.26
N THR A 158 3.42 -28.63 4.91
CA THR A 158 2.27 -29.55 4.99
C THR A 158 1.98 -29.97 6.44
N ARG A 159 1.10 -29.23 7.13
CA ARG A 159 0.30 -29.77 8.25
C ARG A 159 -1.04 -30.27 7.71
N LEU A 160 -1.55 -31.39 8.24
CA LEU A 160 -2.90 -31.87 7.92
C LEU A 160 -3.93 -30.81 8.36
N GLY A 161 -4.80 -30.38 7.45
CA GLY A 161 -5.83 -29.36 7.70
C GLY A 161 -5.77 -28.13 6.79
N ASP A 162 -5.72 -28.36 5.46
CA ASP A 162 -6.13 -27.51 4.31
C ASP A 162 -5.72 -26.03 4.19
N ARG A 163 -5.07 -25.41 5.19
CA ARG A 163 -4.66 -23.99 5.16
C ARG A 163 -3.30 -23.78 5.80
N TYR A 164 -2.34 -23.38 4.97
CA TYR A 164 -1.03 -22.91 5.41
C TYR A 164 -1.08 -21.40 5.71
N VAL A 165 -0.37 -20.96 6.76
CA VAL A 165 -0.24 -19.54 7.13
C VAL A 165 1.22 -19.23 7.48
N LEU A 166 1.77 -18.19 6.84
CA LEU A 166 3.05 -17.59 7.16
C LEU A 166 2.81 -16.17 7.69
N LYS A 167 3.20 -15.89 8.93
CA LYS A 167 3.13 -14.53 9.49
C LYS A 167 4.27 -13.67 8.94
N ILE A 168 3.94 -12.43 8.61
CA ILE A 168 4.85 -11.38 8.14
C ILE A 168 4.75 -10.24 9.18
N PRO A 169 5.61 -10.22 10.20
CA PRO A 169 5.38 -9.41 11.41
C PRO A 169 5.49 -7.90 11.18
N CYS A 170 6.11 -7.45 10.08
CA CYS A 170 6.36 -6.03 9.82
C CYS A 170 5.97 -5.59 8.39
N GLY A 171 5.07 -6.32 7.73
CA GLY A 171 4.63 -5.99 6.38
C GLY A 171 5.61 -6.38 5.26
N LEU A 172 5.26 -5.96 4.04
CA LEU A 172 6.11 -6.03 2.85
C LEU A 172 6.51 -4.61 2.41
N ILE A 173 7.65 -4.49 1.75
CA ILE A 173 8.13 -3.24 1.12
C ILE A 173 8.45 -3.50 -0.36
N GLN A 174 8.66 -2.45 -1.16
CA GLN A 174 9.16 -2.61 -2.54
C GLN A 174 10.43 -3.50 -2.55
N GLY A 175 10.49 -4.45 -3.47
CA GLY A 175 11.57 -5.44 -3.55
C GLY A 175 11.39 -6.65 -2.61
N SER A 176 10.45 -6.63 -1.67
CA SER A 176 10.04 -7.85 -0.93
C SER A 176 9.53 -8.91 -1.90
N SER A 177 9.78 -10.17 -1.58
CA SER A 177 9.31 -11.32 -2.35
C SER A 177 8.85 -12.48 -1.48
N ILE A 178 7.82 -13.18 -1.94
CA ILE A 178 7.28 -14.41 -1.36
C ILE A 178 7.46 -15.52 -2.39
N THR A 179 8.43 -16.39 -2.15
CA THR A 179 8.70 -17.59 -2.96
C THR A 179 7.93 -18.78 -2.39
N ILE A 180 7.10 -19.40 -3.23
CA ILE A 180 6.28 -20.56 -2.92
C ILE A 180 6.78 -21.71 -3.81
N ILE A 181 7.24 -22.78 -3.17
CA ILE A 181 7.69 -23.99 -3.85
C ILE A 181 6.70 -25.10 -3.50
N GLY A 182 6.01 -25.61 -4.52
CA GLY A 182 4.97 -26.62 -4.34
C GLY A 182 4.59 -27.32 -5.62
N THR A 183 3.80 -28.39 -5.48
CA THR A 183 3.29 -29.19 -6.60
C THR A 183 1.76 -29.12 -6.55
N PRO A 184 1.09 -28.49 -7.54
CA PRO A 184 -0.37 -28.56 -7.65
C PRO A 184 -0.82 -30.03 -7.71
N GLY A 185 -1.84 -30.34 -6.93
CA GLY A 185 -2.45 -31.66 -6.87
C GLY A 185 -3.30 -31.96 -8.09
N GLY A 186 -4.20 -32.93 -7.96
CA GLY A 186 -4.80 -33.59 -9.12
C GLY A 186 -6.22 -34.09 -8.98
N LEU A 187 -6.93 -33.70 -7.92
CA LEU A 187 -8.37 -33.95 -7.79
C LEU A 187 -9.19 -32.75 -8.28
N LEU A 188 -8.72 -31.55 -7.97
CA LEU A 188 -9.24 -30.29 -8.49
C LEU A 188 -8.12 -29.44 -9.11
N GLY A 189 -6.90 -29.53 -8.57
CA GLY A 189 -5.74 -28.73 -9.01
C GLY A 189 -5.80 -27.25 -8.63
N ASP A 190 -6.96 -26.77 -8.19
CA ASP A 190 -7.20 -25.39 -7.83
C ASP A 190 -6.60 -25.04 -6.45
N PHE A 191 -5.87 -23.93 -6.38
CA PHE A 191 -5.32 -23.41 -5.14
C PHE A 191 -5.27 -21.88 -5.13
N LYS A 192 -5.26 -21.30 -3.93
CA LYS A 192 -5.21 -19.84 -3.74
C LYS A 192 -4.11 -19.41 -2.79
N ILE A 193 -3.63 -18.19 -3.02
CA ILE A 193 -2.67 -17.46 -2.19
C ILE A 193 -3.32 -16.11 -1.85
N ASP A 194 -3.59 -15.88 -0.57
CA ASP A 194 -4.17 -14.63 -0.07
C ASP A 194 -3.09 -13.87 0.72
N LEU A 195 -2.77 -12.65 0.30
CA LEU A 195 -1.99 -11.68 1.09
C LEU A 195 -2.99 -10.86 1.92
N THR A 196 -3.01 -11.07 3.24
CA THR A 196 -3.99 -10.42 4.12
C THR A 196 -3.35 -9.39 5.02
N GLY A 197 -4.03 -8.25 5.17
CA GLY A 197 -3.61 -7.15 6.02
C GLY A 197 -3.62 -7.49 7.51
N ALA A 198 -3.13 -6.55 8.32
CA ALA A 198 -3.30 -6.59 9.76
C ALA A 198 -4.80 -6.46 10.12
N ALA A 199 -5.26 -7.25 11.08
CA ALA A 199 -6.63 -7.14 11.58
C ALA A 199 -6.80 -5.85 12.42
N VAL A 200 -7.80 -5.04 12.07
CA VAL A 200 -8.15 -3.83 12.81
C VAL A 200 -8.99 -4.22 14.04
N PRO A 201 -8.69 -3.73 15.26
CA PRO A 201 -9.50 -4.03 16.44
C PRO A 201 -10.94 -3.53 16.28
N GLY A 202 -11.88 -4.47 16.18
CA GLY A 202 -13.31 -4.19 15.96
C GLY A 202 -13.87 -4.78 14.67
N GLU A 203 -13.01 -5.12 13.71
CA GLU A 203 -13.40 -5.78 12.46
C GLU A 203 -13.19 -7.31 12.55
N PRO A 204 -14.15 -8.14 12.09
CA PRO A 204 -14.05 -9.60 12.22
C PRO A 204 -13.05 -10.24 11.24
N ASP A 205 -12.89 -9.66 10.06
CA ASP A 205 -12.08 -10.22 8.96
C ASP A 205 -11.09 -9.17 8.42
N PRO A 206 -9.78 -9.48 8.33
CA PRO A 206 -8.79 -8.55 7.81
C PRO A 206 -8.91 -8.39 6.28
N PRO A 207 -8.57 -7.22 5.72
CA PRO A 207 -8.61 -6.99 4.28
C PRO A 207 -7.64 -7.90 3.52
N ILE A 208 -7.96 -8.18 2.25
CA ILE A 208 -7.14 -9.00 1.36
C ILE A 208 -6.50 -8.09 0.31
N VAL A 209 -5.22 -7.78 0.49
CA VAL A 209 -4.40 -6.94 -0.42
C VAL A 209 -4.27 -7.60 -1.80
N LEU A 210 -4.11 -8.92 -1.83
CA LEU A 210 -4.11 -9.71 -3.07
C LEU A 210 -4.70 -11.10 -2.81
N HIS A 211 -5.81 -11.42 -3.47
CA HIS A 211 -6.30 -12.77 -3.68
C HIS A 211 -5.75 -13.27 -5.02
N TYR A 212 -4.96 -14.34 -5.01
CA TYR A 212 -4.40 -14.96 -6.22
C TYR A 212 -4.91 -16.40 -6.33
N ASN A 213 -5.80 -16.65 -7.28
CA ASN A 213 -6.56 -17.91 -7.39
C ASN A 213 -6.23 -18.62 -8.70
N VAL A 214 -5.57 -19.76 -8.61
CA VAL A 214 -5.16 -20.59 -9.76
C VAL A 214 -6.23 -21.65 -9.97
N ARG A 215 -6.89 -21.65 -11.13
CA ARG A 215 -7.87 -22.66 -11.53
C ARG A 215 -7.29 -23.55 -12.63
N LEU A 216 -6.99 -24.81 -12.33
CA LEU A 216 -6.34 -25.75 -13.26
C LEU A 216 -7.32 -26.46 -14.20
N LEU A 217 -8.60 -26.52 -13.85
CA LEU A 217 -9.67 -27.10 -14.67
C LEU A 217 -10.57 -26.03 -15.31
N GLY A 218 -10.16 -24.76 -15.23
CA GLY A 218 -10.95 -23.61 -15.69
C GLY A 218 -12.16 -23.32 -14.81
N ASP A 219 -13.06 -22.49 -15.32
CA ASP A 219 -14.36 -22.20 -14.70
C ASP A 219 -15.46 -22.05 -15.77
N LYS A 220 -16.70 -21.80 -15.34
CA LYS A 220 -17.86 -21.65 -16.24
C LYS A 220 -17.76 -20.49 -17.24
N LEU A 221 -16.85 -19.54 -17.04
CA LEU A 221 -16.65 -18.40 -17.92
C LEU A 221 -15.56 -18.69 -18.96
N THR A 222 -14.49 -19.37 -18.54
CA THR A 222 -13.25 -19.46 -19.31
C THR A 222 -13.05 -20.83 -19.95
N GLU A 223 -13.64 -21.90 -19.38
CA GLU A 223 -13.51 -23.34 -19.70
C GLU A 223 -12.07 -23.91 -19.65
N ASP A 224 -11.08 -23.15 -20.12
CA ASP A 224 -9.65 -23.40 -20.00
C ASP A 224 -9.07 -22.92 -18.65
N PRO A 225 -7.86 -23.39 -18.27
CA PRO A 225 -7.17 -22.96 -17.04
C PRO A 225 -7.00 -21.44 -16.95
N VAL A 226 -7.34 -20.86 -15.80
CA VAL A 226 -7.39 -19.41 -15.58
C VAL A 226 -6.87 -19.01 -14.21
N ILE A 227 -6.12 -17.90 -14.18
CA ILE A 227 -5.69 -17.22 -12.97
C ILE A 227 -6.66 -16.07 -12.73
N VAL A 228 -7.26 -16.00 -11.56
CA VAL A 228 -8.11 -14.89 -11.13
C VAL A 228 -7.42 -14.14 -10.00
N GLN A 229 -7.30 -12.83 -10.15
CA GLN A 229 -6.72 -11.93 -9.18
C GLN A 229 -7.75 -10.90 -8.75
N ASN A 230 -7.86 -10.66 -7.45
CA ASN A 230 -8.78 -9.68 -6.90
C ASN A 230 -8.27 -9.18 -5.54
N THR A 231 -9.04 -8.29 -4.92
CA THR A 231 -8.78 -7.66 -3.63
C THR A 231 -10.10 -7.61 -2.86
N TRP A 232 -10.05 -7.49 -1.54
CA TRP A 232 -11.26 -7.48 -0.70
C TRP A 232 -11.11 -6.56 0.51
N THR A 233 -12.12 -5.73 0.76
CA THR A 233 -12.25 -4.93 1.99
C THR A 233 -13.65 -5.06 2.57
N ILE A 234 -13.82 -4.71 3.85
CA ILE A 234 -15.15 -4.69 4.48
C ILE A 234 -16.05 -3.57 3.92
N ALA A 235 -15.46 -2.52 3.35
CA ALA A 235 -16.18 -1.37 2.80
C ALA A 235 -16.68 -1.61 1.37
N ASP A 236 -15.85 -2.21 0.51
CA ASP A 236 -16.13 -2.38 -0.92
C ASP A 236 -16.54 -3.83 -1.31
N ASP A 237 -16.47 -4.77 -0.37
CA ASP A 237 -16.52 -6.21 -0.64
C ASP A 237 -15.43 -6.63 -1.66
N TRP A 238 -15.73 -7.56 -2.58
CA TRP A 238 -14.82 -7.98 -3.64
C TRP A 238 -14.76 -6.96 -4.77
N GLY A 239 -13.54 -6.54 -5.13
CA GLY A 239 -13.30 -5.68 -6.29
C GLY A 239 -13.56 -6.38 -7.65
N SER A 240 -13.13 -5.71 -8.72
CA SER A 240 -13.21 -6.29 -10.08
C SER A 240 -12.20 -7.43 -10.27
N GLU A 241 -12.67 -8.58 -10.79
CA GLU A 241 -11.80 -9.72 -11.09
C GLU A 241 -10.87 -9.43 -12.29
N HIS A 242 -9.56 -9.50 -12.07
CA HIS A 242 -8.57 -9.53 -13.14
C HIS A 242 -8.27 -10.98 -13.54
N ARG A 243 -8.36 -11.31 -14.84
CA ARG A 243 -8.27 -12.68 -15.36
C ARG A 243 -7.09 -12.85 -16.31
N CYS A 244 -6.34 -13.95 -16.16
CA CYS A 244 -5.22 -14.31 -17.03
C CYS A 244 -5.26 -15.82 -17.39
N PRO A 245 -5.50 -16.20 -18.65
CA PRO A 245 -5.75 -15.32 -19.80
C PRO A 245 -7.09 -14.57 -19.69
N SER A 246 -7.22 -13.47 -20.43
CA SER A 246 -8.50 -12.76 -20.59
C SER A 246 -9.50 -13.63 -21.36
N PRO A 247 -10.80 -13.66 -21.00
CA PRO A 247 -11.82 -14.34 -21.80
C PRO A 247 -12.02 -13.67 -23.18
N ASP A 248 -11.83 -12.35 -23.27
CA ASP A 248 -11.92 -11.60 -24.51
C ASP A 248 -10.55 -11.54 -25.21
N SER A 249 -10.36 -12.34 -26.26
CA SER A 249 -9.08 -12.43 -27.00
C SER A 249 -8.66 -11.13 -27.68
N ASP A 250 -9.63 -10.27 -27.99
CA ASP A 250 -9.44 -9.01 -28.70
C ASP A 250 -9.22 -7.82 -27.74
N ALA A 251 -9.61 -7.97 -26.48
CA ALA A 251 -9.39 -6.98 -25.41
C ALA A 251 -7.97 -7.14 -24.83
N LYS A 252 -6.96 -6.73 -25.59
CA LYS A 252 -5.62 -6.50 -25.05
C LYS A 252 -5.66 -5.27 -24.15
N ASP A 253 -5.77 -5.48 -22.84
CA ASP A 253 -5.48 -4.45 -21.85
C ASP A 253 -4.02 -3.99 -22.05
N SER A 254 -3.87 -2.78 -22.58
CA SER A 254 -2.57 -2.17 -22.87
C SER A 254 -1.95 -1.52 -21.65
N ALA A 255 -2.69 -1.40 -20.53
CA ALA A 255 -2.17 -0.85 -19.31
C ALA A 255 -1.16 -1.81 -18.67
N LYS A 256 0.00 -1.26 -18.37
CA LYS A 256 1.09 -1.94 -17.67
C LYS A 256 1.06 -1.58 -16.18
N VAL A 257 1.83 -2.32 -15.40
CA VAL A 257 2.09 -2.05 -13.99
C VAL A 257 3.58 -2.30 -13.75
N ASP A 258 4.33 -1.28 -13.33
CA ASP A 258 5.81 -1.30 -13.31
C ASP A 258 6.40 -1.74 -14.66
N ASP A 259 5.89 -1.15 -15.74
CA ASP A 259 6.22 -1.45 -17.14
C ASP A 259 5.95 -2.88 -17.64
N LEU A 260 5.38 -3.76 -16.80
CA LEU A 260 5.09 -5.16 -17.10
C LEU A 260 3.63 -5.38 -17.52
N GLU A 261 3.40 -6.34 -18.43
CA GLU A 261 2.06 -6.78 -18.85
C GLU A 261 1.25 -7.31 -17.64
N LYS A 262 -0.01 -6.86 -17.46
CA LYS A 262 -0.91 -7.37 -16.41
C LYS A 262 -1.15 -8.88 -16.51
N CYS A 263 -1.25 -9.40 -17.73
CA CYS A 263 -1.24 -10.83 -18.03
C CYS A 263 -0.23 -11.06 -19.15
N SER A 264 0.74 -11.96 -18.94
CA SER A 264 1.77 -12.22 -19.94
C SER A 264 1.16 -12.82 -21.20
N SER A 265 1.54 -12.27 -22.35
CA SER A 265 1.20 -12.77 -23.68
C SER A 265 1.63 -14.21 -23.97
N MET A 266 2.40 -14.86 -23.09
CA MET A 266 2.67 -16.31 -23.15
C MET A 266 1.51 -17.16 -22.62
N VAL A 267 0.75 -16.66 -21.64
CA VAL A 267 -0.30 -17.43 -20.94
C VAL A 267 -1.53 -17.58 -21.85
N GLY A 268 -2.07 -18.80 -21.94
CA GLY A 268 -3.19 -19.13 -22.83
C GLY A 268 -2.80 -19.32 -24.31
N ASN A 269 -1.56 -19.02 -24.71
CA ASN A 269 -1.12 -19.11 -26.11
C ASN A 269 -0.51 -20.46 -26.49
N ASP A 270 -0.67 -20.85 -27.76
CA ASP A 270 -0.18 -22.12 -28.34
C ASP A 270 1.36 -22.22 -28.31
N GLN A 271 1.93 -23.18 -27.56
CA GLN A 271 3.35 -23.50 -27.68
C GLN A 271 3.61 -24.59 -28.74
N LYS A 272 4.46 -24.27 -29.73
CA LYS A 272 5.02 -25.26 -30.67
C LYS A 272 6.08 -26.12 -29.98
N GLN A 273 5.64 -27.22 -29.35
CA GLN A 273 6.55 -28.16 -28.69
C GLN A 273 7.21 -29.12 -29.70
N PHE A 274 8.50 -28.93 -29.96
CA PHE A 274 9.32 -29.95 -30.63
C PHE A 274 9.75 -31.02 -29.60
N LEU A 275 9.07 -32.17 -29.60
CA LEU A 275 9.47 -33.32 -28.80
C LEU A 275 10.70 -34.00 -29.43
N ALA A 276 11.88 -33.72 -28.90
CA ALA A 276 13.10 -34.47 -29.24
C ALA A 276 13.07 -35.86 -28.60
N SER A 277 12.59 -36.86 -29.34
CA SER A 277 12.58 -38.26 -28.88
C SER A 277 14.00 -38.83 -28.84
N LYS A 278 14.66 -38.77 -27.67
CA LYS A 278 15.80 -39.63 -27.35
C LYS A 278 15.34 -41.09 -27.21
N LEU A 279 15.42 -41.85 -28.30
CA LEU A 279 15.35 -43.31 -28.27
C LEU A 279 16.36 -43.87 -29.28
N HIS A 280 17.44 -44.45 -28.78
CA HIS A 280 18.32 -45.31 -29.56
C HIS A 280 17.66 -46.68 -29.73
N SER A 281 17.49 -47.13 -30.97
CA SER A 281 17.37 -48.55 -31.30
C SER A 281 17.76 -48.78 -32.77
N ASN A 282 18.42 -49.90 -33.04
CA ASN A 282 19.03 -50.19 -34.34
C ASN A 282 18.00 -50.35 -35.47
N ALA A 283 18.45 -50.04 -36.68
CA ALA A 283 17.62 -50.09 -37.88
C ALA A 283 17.32 -51.53 -38.33
N SER A 284 16.03 -51.87 -38.43
CA SER A 284 15.53 -52.76 -39.48
C SER A 284 14.03 -52.56 -39.70
N SER A 285 13.68 -52.05 -40.90
CA SER A 285 12.40 -52.22 -41.61
C SER A 285 11.09 -52.24 -40.80
N MET A 286 10.36 -51.11 -40.82
CA MET A 286 9.04 -51.00 -41.47
C MET A 286 8.50 -49.56 -41.32
N GLN A 287 7.88 -49.00 -42.36
CA GLN A 287 7.05 -47.80 -42.21
C GLN A 287 5.69 -48.18 -41.62
N PRO A 288 5.19 -47.38 -40.67
CA PRO A 288 3.81 -46.95 -40.73
C PRO A 288 3.71 -45.42 -40.70
N THR A 289 2.92 -44.87 -41.63
CA THR A 289 2.55 -43.45 -41.69
C THR A 289 1.64 -43.06 -40.53
N ARG A 290 2.21 -42.86 -39.34
CA ARG A 290 1.49 -42.26 -38.21
C ARG A 290 1.65 -40.74 -38.27
N LYS A 291 0.62 -40.03 -38.77
CA LYS A 291 0.51 -38.57 -38.59
C LYS A 291 0.59 -38.26 -37.10
N MET A 292 1.72 -37.70 -36.64
CA MET A 292 1.78 -37.06 -35.34
C MET A 292 0.97 -35.77 -35.44
N THR A 293 -0.29 -35.83 -35.04
CA THR A 293 -1.05 -34.63 -34.66
C THR A 293 -0.36 -34.04 -33.44
N ALA A 294 0.42 -32.98 -33.64
CA ALA A 294 0.94 -32.19 -32.54
C ALA A 294 -0.24 -31.55 -31.81
N GLU A 295 -0.59 -32.08 -30.63
CA GLU A 295 -1.55 -31.44 -29.73
C GLU A 295 -1.03 -30.04 -29.39
N ARG A 296 -1.74 -29.02 -29.86
CA ARG A 296 -1.52 -27.64 -29.44
C ARG A 296 -1.94 -27.55 -27.97
N LYS A 297 -0.96 -27.46 -27.07
CA LYS A 297 -1.22 -27.18 -25.66
C LYS A 297 -0.94 -25.72 -25.40
N LYS A 298 -1.99 -24.99 -25.01
CA LYS A 298 -1.90 -23.63 -24.48
C LYS A 298 -0.94 -23.64 -23.30
N TYR A 299 -0.05 -22.65 -23.23
CA TYR A 299 0.85 -22.53 -22.09
C TYR A 299 0.09 -22.01 -20.87
N TYR A 300 0.17 -22.77 -19.79
CA TYR A 300 -0.24 -22.34 -18.46
C TYR A 300 0.91 -22.62 -17.48
N PRO A 301 1.20 -21.71 -16.53
CA PRO A 301 2.40 -21.76 -15.69
C PRO A 301 2.35 -22.87 -14.65
N PHE A 302 1.17 -23.21 -14.13
CA PHE A 302 0.98 -24.27 -13.14
C PHE A 302 0.57 -25.57 -13.84
N ARG A 303 1.06 -26.72 -13.39
CA ARG A 303 0.72 -28.02 -13.99
C ARG A 303 0.54 -29.08 -12.90
N GLN A 304 -0.60 -29.78 -12.96
CA GLN A 304 -0.93 -30.91 -12.11
C GLN A 304 0.23 -31.91 -12.01
N GLY A 305 0.71 -32.18 -10.79
CA GLY A 305 1.78 -33.14 -10.52
C GLY A 305 3.20 -32.67 -10.84
N TYR A 306 3.40 -31.45 -11.34
CA TYR A 306 4.73 -30.87 -11.56
C TYR A 306 5.09 -29.87 -10.45
N LEU A 307 6.37 -29.82 -10.08
CA LEU A 307 6.88 -28.79 -9.18
C LEU A 307 6.85 -27.43 -9.89
N ALA A 308 6.34 -26.40 -9.21
CA ALA A 308 6.39 -25.01 -9.64
C ALA A 308 7.11 -24.17 -8.58
N ILE A 309 7.92 -23.21 -9.04
CA ILE A 309 8.54 -22.17 -8.22
C ILE A 309 7.84 -20.86 -8.56
N ALA A 310 6.86 -20.49 -7.74
CA ALA A 310 6.12 -19.24 -7.88
C ALA A 310 6.73 -18.16 -6.98
N ILE A 311 6.90 -16.94 -7.48
CA ILE A 311 7.44 -15.81 -6.73
C ILE A 311 6.54 -14.60 -6.96
N LEU A 312 5.86 -14.18 -5.89
CA LEU A 312 5.24 -12.86 -5.81
C LEU A 312 6.31 -11.84 -5.42
N ARG A 313 6.50 -10.76 -6.19
CA ARG A 313 7.41 -9.65 -5.89
C ARG A 313 6.66 -8.34 -5.87
N VAL A 314 6.94 -7.51 -4.87
CA VAL A 314 6.37 -6.15 -4.74
C VAL A 314 7.19 -5.17 -5.59
N GLY A 315 6.55 -4.52 -6.55
CA GLY A 315 7.05 -3.42 -7.37
C GLY A 315 6.82 -2.05 -6.69
N ALA A 316 6.87 -0.97 -7.47
CA ALA A 316 6.46 0.37 -7.03
C ALA A 316 4.96 0.60 -7.24
N GLU A 317 4.37 0.01 -8.28
CA GLU A 317 2.95 0.16 -8.65
C GLU A 317 2.13 -1.11 -8.41
N GLY A 318 2.77 -2.28 -8.30
CA GLY A 318 2.08 -3.55 -8.29
C GLY A 318 2.73 -4.70 -7.52
N ILE A 319 2.09 -5.87 -7.65
CA ILE A 319 2.62 -7.16 -7.25
C ILE A 319 2.69 -8.06 -8.48
N HIS A 320 3.89 -8.55 -8.79
CA HIS A 320 4.17 -9.36 -9.97
C HIS A 320 4.33 -10.82 -9.58
N MET A 321 3.66 -11.72 -10.29
CA MET A 321 3.91 -13.16 -10.21
C MET A 321 4.89 -13.56 -11.31
N THR A 322 5.97 -14.23 -10.90
CA THR A 322 6.78 -15.05 -11.80
C THR A 322 6.64 -16.52 -11.44
N VAL A 323 6.65 -17.41 -12.44
CA VAL A 323 6.65 -18.86 -12.23
C VAL A 323 7.76 -19.48 -13.08
N ASP A 324 8.59 -20.30 -12.45
CA ASP A 324 9.76 -20.95 -13.07
C ASP A 324 10.67 -19.97 -13.85
N GLY A 325 10.84 -18.76 -13.30
CA GLY A 325 11.67 -17.70 -13.86
C GLY A 325 11.04 -16.87 -14.98
N LYS A 326 9.74 -17.04 -15.26
CA LYS A 326 9.01 -16.27 -16.29
C LYS A 326 7.95 -15.38 -15.66
N HIS A 327 7.79 -14.16 -16.18
CA HIS A 327 6.65 -13.30 -15.84
C HIS A 327 5.33 -13.96 -16.23
N VAL A 328 4.32 -13.82 -15.38
CA VAL A 328 2.99 -14.41 -15.56
C VAL A 328 1.91 -13.33 -15.49
N THR A 329 1.89 -12.54 -14.42
CA THR A 329 0.87 -11.51 -14.17
C THR A 329 1.42 -10.35 -13.34
N SER A 330 0.94 -9.13 -13.59
CA SER A 330 1.11 -7.95 -12.73
C SER A 330 -0.23 -7.45 -12.23
N PHE A 331 -0.38 -7.27 -10.92
CA PHE A 331 -1.59 -6.71 -10.30
C PHE A 331 -1.27 -5.32 -9.76
N ALA A 332 -2.03 -4.30 -10.14
CA ALA A 332 -1.87 -2.96 -9.60
C ALA A 332 -2.30 -2.92 -8.12
N LEU A 333 -1.57 -2.15 -7.31
CA LEU A 333 -1.97 -1.89 -5.93
C LEU A 333 -3.12 -0.90 -5.87
N ARG A 334 -4.02 -1.08 -4.91
CA ARG A 334 -4.98 -0.06 -4.51
C ARG A 334 -4.40 0.83 -3.42
N GLU A 335 -4.82 2.09 -3.38
CA GLU A 335 -4.30 3.11 -2.47
C GLU A 335 -4.61 2.81 -1.00
N ASP A 336 -5.75 2.18 -0.73
CA ASP A 336 -6.21 1.74 0.59
C ASP A 336 -5.55 0.43 1.08
N LEU A 337 -4.81 -0.27 0.20
CA LEU A 337 -4.28 -1.62 0.45
C LEU A 337 -2.77 -1.71 0.21
N GLU A 338 -2.03 -0.92 0.99
CA GLU A 338 -0.56 -0.91 0.92
C GLU A 338 0.08 -2.27 1.32
N PRO A 339 1.11 -2.75 0.60
CA PRO A 339 1.87 -3.95 0.97
C PRO A 339 2.47 -3.90 2.38
N GLY A 340 2.71 -2.68 2.90
CA GLY A 340 3.19 -2.44 4.25
C GLY A 340 2.27 -2.97 5.35
N PHE A 341 0.99 -3.20 5.06
CA PHE A 341 0.03 -3.73 6.03
C PHE A 341 -0.13 -5.25 5.98
N VAL A 342 0.49 -5.97 5.05
CA VAL A 342 0.36 -7.44 4.93
C VAL A 342 0.93 -8.14 6.16
N GLY A 343 0.05 -8.65 7.02
CA GLY A 343 0.41 -9.38 8.25
C GLY A 343 0.54 -10.90 8.05
N GLU A 344 -0.12 -11.47 7.05
CA GLU A 344 -0.07 -12.91 6.78
C GLU A 344 -0.13 -13.26 5.28
N VAL A 345 0.57 -14.33 4.91
CA VAL A 345 0.38 -15.05 3.64
C VAL A 345 -0.37 -16.33 3.95
N ARG A 346 -1.57 -16.48 3.39
CA ARG A 346 -2.43 -17.67 3.55
C ARG A 346 -2.44 -18.45 2.23
N ILE A 347 -2.22 -19.75 2.28
CA ILE A 347 -2.26 -20.63 1.10
C ILE A 347 -3.20 -21.79 1.38
N ALA A 348 -4.13 -22.07 0.47
CA ALA A 348 -5.15 -23.11 0.63
C ALA A 348 -5.52 -23.75 -0.73
N GLY A 349 -6.11 -24.95 -0.69
CA GLY A 349 -6.53 -25.71 -1.88
C GLY A 349 -5.58 -26.87 -2.23
N ASP A 350 -5.74 -27.40 -3.44
CA ASP A 350 -5.08 -28.63 -3.93
C ASP A 350 -3.61 -28.36 -4.33
N ILE A 351 -2.75 -28.01 -3.37
CA ILE A 351 -1.31 -27.80 -3.58
C ILE A 351 -0.47 -28.44 -2.47
N LYS A 352 0.44 -29.34 -2.87
CA LYS A 352 1.44 -29.92 -1.98
C LYS A 352 2.61 -28.96 -1.81
N LEU A 353 2.56 -28.14 -0.76
CA LEU A 353 3.62 -27.20 -0.41
C LEU A 353 4.88 -27.92 0.13
N LEU A 354 6.03 -27.60 -0.46
CA LEU A 354 7.36 -28.01 -0.01
C LEU A 354 7.97 -26.96 0.92
N SER A 355 7.98 -25.69 0.50
CA SER A 355 8.49 -24.57 1.29
C SER A 355 7.88 -23.24 0.89
N VAL A 356 7.76 -22.32 1.86
CA VAL A 356 7.47 -20.91 1.59
C VAL A 356 8.55 -20.05 2.22
N ILE A 357 9.03 -19.05 1.47
CA ILE A 357 10.12 -18.16 1.84
C ILE A 357 9.69 -16.72 1.56
N ALA A 358 9.55 -15.92 2.62
CA ALA A 358 9.48 -14.46 2.50
C ALA A 358 10.90 -13.89 2.63
N SER A 359 11.29 -12.95 1.78
CA SER A 359 12.60 -12.31 1.78
C SER A 359 12.54 -10.89 1.25
N GLY A 360 13.55 -10.06 1.50
CA GLY A 360 13.49 -8.64 1.16
C GLY A 360 12.63 -7.83 2.13
N LEU A 361 12.30 -8.40 3.30
CA LEU A 361 11.38 -7.81 4.26
C LEU A 361 11.96 -6.54 4.91
N PRO A 362 11.09 -5.62 5.39
CA PRO A 362 11.52 -4.53 6.26
C PRO A 362 12.17 -5.09 7.51
N THR A 363 13.29 -4.51 7.89
CA THR A 363 14.12 -4.96 9.01
C THR A 363 14.99 -3.77 9.44
N THR A 364 15.09 -3.58 10.75
CA THR A 364 16.00 -2.63 11.37
C THR A 364 17.43 -3.18 11.37
N GLU A 365 18.43 -2.31 11.48
CA GLU A 365 19.84 -2.69 11.42
C GLU A 365 20.40 -2.99 12.81
N ASP A 366 21.23 -4.03 12.91
CA ASP A 366 21.91 -4.35 14.17
C ASP A 366 22.90 -3.22 14.50
N PHE A 367 22.59 -2.43 15.53
CA PHE A 367 23.40 -1.28 15.95
C PHE A 367 24.87 -1.63 16.24
N GLU A 368 25.18 -2.89 16.54
CA GLU A 368 26.54 -3.41 16.74
C GLU A 368 27.49 -3.20 15.55
N HIS A 369 26.95 -3.03 14.34
CA HIS A 369 27.75 -2.87 13.11
C HIS A 369 27.84 -1.40 12.62
N VAL A 370 27.25 -0.44 13.36
CA VAL A 370 27.27 0.98 13.00
C VAL A 370 28.53 1.64 13.56
N THR A 371 29.60 1.68 12.75
CA THR A 371 30.93 2.17 13.19
C THR A 371 31.02 3.67 13.47
N ASP A 372 30.00 4.47 13.14
CA ASP A 372 29.87 5.85 13.61
C ASP A 372 28.39 6.26 13.69
N LEU A 373 27.78 6.07 14.87
CA LEU A 373 26.39 6.43 15.12
C LEU A 373 26.18 7.94 15.21
N GLU A 374 27.17 8.71 15.69
CA GLU A 374 27.04 10.16 15.87
C GLU A 374 26.96 10.88 14.53
N ILE A 375 27.72 10.43 13.51
CA ILE A 375 27.63 10.95 12.14
C ILE A 375 26.25 10.74 11.49
N LEU A 376 25.48 9.75 11.94
CA LEU A 376 24.15 9.43 11.40
C LEU A 376 23.00 10.15 12.11
N LYS A 377 23.25 10.82 13.24
CA LYS A 377 22.24 11.61 13.95
C LYS A 377 21.97 12.93 13.25
N ALA A 378 20.73 13.39 13.31
CA ALA A 378 20.41 14.77 12.98
C ALA A 378 21.18 15.73 13.90
N PRO A 379 21.86 16.74 13.35
CA PRO A 379 22.32 17.86 14.15
C PRO A 379 21.17 18.51 14.92
N PRO A 380 21.40 18.96 16.16
CA PRO A 380 20.46 19.83 16.85
C PRO A 380 20.31 21.11 16.03
N VAL A 381 19.08 21.54 15.76
CA VAL A 381 18.84 22.80 15.04
C VAL A 381 18.72 23.93 16.08
N PRO A 382 19.60 24.95 16.05
CA PRO A 382 19.52 26.05 17.00
C PRO A 382 18.26 26.90 16.73
N MET A 383 17.40 27.06 17.74
CA MET A 383 16.13 27.81 17.65
C MET A 383 16.31 29.30 17.33
N ASP A 384 17.53 29.82 17.48
CA ASP A 384 17.94 31.21 17.28
C ASP A 384 18.59 31.47 15.91
N LYS A 385 18.86 30.43 15.12
CA LYS A 385 19.60 30.54 13.85
C LYS A 385 18.70 30.22 12.65
N LEU A 386 18.62 31.16 11.71
CA LEU A 386 17.92 30.97 10.44
C LEU A 386 18.50 29.76 9.68
N VAL A 387 17.64 28.82 9.30
CA VAL A 387 17.99 27.68 8.44
C VAL A 387 17.87 28.11 6.97
N ASP A 388 18.92 27.91 6.17
CA ASP A 388 18.89 28.32 4.75
C ASP A 388 17.90 27.48 3.94
N LEU A 389 17.85 26.17 4.21
CA LEU A 389 16.95 25.23 3.55
C LEU A 389 16.50 24.16 4.55
N PHE A 390 15.19 23.96 4.66
CA PHE A 390 14.62 22.80 5.32
C PHE A 390 14.16 21.78 4.26
N ILE A 391 14.52 20.51 4.42
CA ILE A 391 14.08 19.40 3.58
C ILE A 391 13.24 18.45 4.42
N GLY A 392 11.94 18.40 4.14
CA GLY A 392 11.05 17.36 4.66
C GLY A 392 10.98 16.20 3.67
N ILE A 393 11.14 14.99 4.17
CA ILE A 393 11.14 13.74 3.38
C ILE A 393 9.90 12.93 3.74
N PHE A 394 9.12 12.50 2.75
CA PHE A 394 8.07 11.52 2.97
C PHE A 394 8.64 10.12 3.12
N SER A 395 8.23 9.44 4.18
CA SER A 395 8.59 8.04 4.44
C SER A 395 7.47 7.37 5.24
N THR A 396 7.36 6.04 5.17
CA THR A 396 6.39 5.24 5.94
C THR A 396 7.11 4.40 6.99
N ALA A 397 6.43 3.99 8.07
CA ALA A 397 7.08 3.36 9.22
C ALA A 397 8.03 2.19 8.86
N ASN A 398 7.63 1.33 7.91
CA ASN A 398 8.41 0.17 7.45
C ASN A 398 9.68 0.52 6.62
N ASN A 399 9.80 1.74 6.10
CA ASN A 399 10.88 2.15 5.18
C ASN A 399 12.23 2.46 5.88
N PHE A 400 12.55 1.81 6.99
CA PHE A 400 13.81 2.00 7.74
C PHE A 400 15.05 1.98 6.84
N LYS A 401 15.14 1.02 5.90
CA LYS A 401 16.28 0.90 4.97
C LYS A 401 16.43 2.08 4.01
N ARG A 402 15.33 2.70 3.59
CA ARG A 402 15.36 3.90 2.74
C ARG A 402 15.86 5.10 3.54
N ARG A 403 15.29 5.33 4.74
CA ARG A 403 15.79 6.35 5.68
C ARG A 403 17.27 6.18 6.00
N MET A 404 17.73 4.96 6.29
CA MET A 404 19.14 4.67 6.53
C MET A 404 20.04 4.89 5.31
N ALA A 405 19.58 4.62 4.09
CA ALA A 405 20.32 4.95 2.88
C ALA A 405 20.47 6.47 2.72
N VAL A 406 19.40 7.23 2.92
CA VAL A 406 19.42 8.70 2.92
C VAL A 406 20.38 9.24 3.99
N ARG A 407 20.31 8.73 5.24
CA ARG A 407 21.24 9.07 6.34
C ARG A 407 22.71 8.81 5.98
N ARG A 408 23.01 7.67 5.36
CA ARG A 408 24.37 7.27 4.96
C ARG A 408 24.89 7.97 3.69
N THR A 409 24.03 8.66 2.96
CA THR A 409 24.36 9.27 1.67
C THR A 409 24.21 10.79 1.72
N TRP A 410 23.18 11.36 1.12
CA TRP A 410 23.09 12.80 0.93
C TRP A 410 22.77 13.59 2.21
N MET A 411 22.36 12.96 3.32
CA MET A 411 22.40 13.66 4.63
C MET A 411 23.83 13.94 5.13
N GLN A 412 24.86 13.37 4.49
CA GLN A 412 26.27 13.59 4.83
C GLN A 412 26.91 14.77 4.09
N TYR A 413 26.15 15.58 3.35
CA TYR A 413 26.65 16.89 2.88
C TYR A 413 26.99 17.79 4.07
N ASP A 414 28.12 18.51 4.02
CA ASP A 414 28.54 19.40 5.10
C ASP A 414 27.53 20.50 5.43
N ALA A 415 26.72 20.93 4.45
CA ALA A 415 25.62 21.86 4.68
C ALA A 415 24.54 21.28 5.61
N VAL A 416 24.27 19.96 5.53
CA VAL A 416 23.36 19.26 6.45
C VAL A 416 24.04 19.10 7.81
N ARG A 417 25.26 18.54 7.85
CA ARG A 417 25.98 18.27 9.11
C ARG A 417 26.29 19.53 9.95
N SER A 418 26.43 20.69 9.30
CA SER A 418 26.63 21.99 9.97
C SER A 418 25.32 22.66 10.44
N GLY A 419 24.16 22.04 10.21
CA GLY A 419 22.84 22.60 10.52
C GLY A 419 22.42 23.77 9.64
N LYS A 420 23.16 24.07 8.54
CA LYS A 420 22.78 25.07 7.55
C LYS A 420 21.56 24.61 6.74
N VAL A 421 21.47 23.31 6.49
CA VAL A 421 20.33 22.60 5.93
C VAL A 421 19.79 21.65 6.99
N ALA A 422 18.50 21.76 7.33
CA ALA A 422 17.85 20.81 8.22
C ALA A 422 17.11 19.76 7.40
N VAL A 423 17.23 18.49 7.76
CA VAL A 423 16.58 17.36 7.07
C VAL A 423 15.77 16.55 8.08
N ARG A 424 14.50 16.24 7.79
CA ARG A 424 13.62 15.43 8.66
C ARG A 424 12.71 14.52 7.85
N PHE A 425 12.46 13.31 8.36
CA PHE A 425 11.48 12.36 7.82
C PHE A 425 10.10 12.59 8.45
N PHE A 426 9.03 12.59 7.65
CA PHE A 426 7.64 12.73 8.09
C PHE A 426 6.94 11.39 7.93
N VAL A 427 6.63 10.76 9.07
CA VAL A 427 6.23 9.35 9.15
C VAL A 427 4.97 9.24 10.00
N GLY A 428 3.91 8.65 9.46
CA GLY A 428 2.70 8.32 10.21
C GLY A 428 2.88 7.07 11.07
N LEU A 429 1.89 6.81 11.92
CA LEU A 429 1.83 5.56 12.67
C LEU A 429 1.50 4.39 11.74
N HIS A 430 1.72 3.19 12.24
CA HIS A 430 1.40 1.94 11.55
C HIS A 430 0.33 1.15 12.31
N LYS A 431 -0.45 0.31 11.63
CA LYS A 431 -1.44 -0.57 12.28
C LYS A 431 -0.80 -1.64 13.17
N ASN A 432 0.47 -1.96 12.92
CA ASN A 432 1.23 -2.97 13.64
C ASN A 432 2.07 -2.36 14.77
N GLU A 433 1.86 -2.88 15.97
CA GLU A 433 2.51 -2.47 17.21
C GLU A 433 4.03 -2.58 17.16
N VAL A 434 4.56 -3.70 16.63
CA VAL A 434 5.99 -3.95 16.46
C VAL A 434 6.66 -2.89 15.58
N VAL A 435 5.98 -2.49 14.51
CA VAL A 435 6.49 -1.48 13.57
C VAL A 435 6.60 -0.12 14.26
N ASN A 436 5.65 0.23 15.13
CA ASN A 436 5.69 1.46 15.91
C ASN A 436 6.78 1.43 16.99
N GLU A 437 7.02 0.29 17.65
CA GLU A 437 8.15 0.12 18.59
C GLU A 437 9.50 0.35 17.90
N GLU A 438 9.74 -0.29 16.76
CA GLU A 438 10.97 -0.15 15.96
C GLU A 438 11.14 1.30 15.45
N LEU A 439 10.06 1.94 14.98
CA LEU A 439 10.04 3.34 14.56
C LEU A 439 10.35 4.30 15.74
N TRP A 440 9.81 4.03 16.92
CA TRP A 440 10.07 4.83 18.12
C TRP A 440 11.54 4.73 18.58
N ASN A 441 12.11 3.54 18.51
CA ASN A 441 13.52 3.30 18.80
C ASN A 441 14.43 3.98 17.77
N GLU A 442 14.07 3.96 16.48
CA GLU A 442 14.75 4.71 15.42
C GLU A 442 14.70 6.22 15.69
N ALA A 443 13.51 6.77 15.98
CA ALA A 443 13.31 8.20 16.24
C ALA A 443 14.18 8.69 17.42
N ARG A 444 14.19 7.96 18.55
CA ARG A 444 15.03 8.23 19.72
C ARG A 444 16.54 8.12 19.44
N THR A 445 16.92 7.32 18.46
CA THR A 445 18.32 7.06 18.11
C THR A 445 18.90 8.14 17.20
N TYR A 446 18.19 8.49 16.13
CA TYR A 446 18.69 9.39 15.08
C TYR A 446 18.19 10.84 15.21
N GLY A 447 17.06 11.10 15.89
CA GLY A 447 16.55 12.45 16.15
C GLY A 447 16.05 13.21 14.92
N ASP A 448 15.86 12.52 13.79
CA ASP A 448 15.49 13.11 12.49
C ASP A 448 14.07 12.78 12.01
N ILE A 449 13.30 12.02 12.79
CA ILE A 449 11.91 11.67 12.49
C ILE A 449 10.97 12.70 13.12
N GLN A 450 9.91 13.07 12.39
CA GLN A 450 8.70 13.70 12.88
C GLN A 450 7.56 12.71 12.72
N LEU A 451 6.94 12.32 13.83
CA LEU A 451 5.78 11.43 13.83
C LEU A 451 4.51 12.24 13.53
N MET A 452 3.62 11.67 12.71
CA MET A 452 2.34 12.28 12.35
C MET A 452 1.19 11.64 13.14
N PRO A 453 0.14 12.40 13.53
CA PRO A 453 -0.97 11.92 14.35
C PRO A 453 -2.04 11.16 13.55
N PHE A 454 -1.64 10.34 12.58
CA PHE A 454 -2.49 9.53 11.71
C PHE A 454 -1.72 8.28 11.26
N VAL A 455 -2.44 7.21 10.88
CA VAL A 455 -1.83 6.04 10.21
C VAL A 455 -1.51 6.42 8.77
N ASP A 456 -0.33 6.03 8.30
CA ASP A 456 0.10 6.35 6.93
C ASP A 456 -0.77 5.64 5.88
N TYR A 457 -1.42 6.44 5.05
CA TYR A 457 -2.03 6.04 3.79
C TYR A 457 -1.59 6.97 2.67
N TYR A 458 -1.48 6.44 1.45
CA TYR A 458 -1.23 7.22 0.25
C TYR A 458 -2.20 8.41 0.07
N SER A 459 -3.49 8.22 0.37
CA SER A 459 -4.54 9.25 0.34
C SER A 459 -4.29 10.44 1.28
N LEU A 460 -3.43 10.29 2.30
CA LEU A 460 -3.12 11.29 3.33
C LEU A 460 -1.75 11.95 3.17
N ILE A 461 -1.04 11.68 2.08
CA ILE A 461 0.24 12.32 1.75
C ILE A 461 0.15 13.86 1.75
N LEU A 462 -1.00 14.42 1.38
CA LEU A 462 -1.29 15.86 1.47
C LEU A 462 -1.06 16.45 2.87
N TRP A 463 -1.43 15.70 3.93
CA TRP A 463 -1.23 16.16 5.31
C TRP A 463 0.25 16.22 5.70
N LYS A 464 1.10 15.37 5.11
CA LYS A 464 2.55 15.48 5.28
C LYS A 464 3.10 16.75 4.59
N THR A 465 2.57 17.16 3.44
CA THR A 465 2.93 18.46 2.81
C THR A 465 2.65 19.63 3.76
N ILE A 466 1.46 19.64 4.37
CA ILE A 466 1.07 20.66 5.35
C ILE A 466 2.00 20.60 6.58
N ALA A 467 2.34 19.41 7.07
CA ALA A 467 3.27 19.22 8.18
C ALA A 467 4.70 19.73 7.89
N ILE A 468 5.20 19.52 6.67
CA ILE A 468 6.49 20.06 6.21
C ILE A 468 6.45 21.60 6.22
N CYS A 469 5.38 22.22 5.70
CA CYS A 469 5.22 23.68 5.75
C CYS A 469 5.23 24.19 7.20
N ILE A 470 4.42 23.57 8.08
CA ILE A 470 4.36 23.90 9.52
C ILE A 470 5.74 23.81 10.18
N TYR A 471 6.46 22.71 9.98
CA TYR A 471 7.75 22.51 10.62
C TYR A 471 8.79 23.52 10.12
N GLY A 472 8.82 23.74 8.81
CA GLY A 472 9.69 24.72 8.16
C GLY A 472 9.47 26.14 8.68
N THR A 473 8.24 26.55 8.97
CA THR A 473 7.93 27.94 9.37
C THR A 473 7.86 28.17 10.87
N ASN A 474 7.30 27.23 11.62
CA ASN A 474 6.96 27.41 13.03
C ASN A 474 7.89 26.69 14.01
N VAL A 475 8.68 25.72 13.52
CA VAL A 475 9.67 25.01 14.35
C VAL A 475 11.09 25.49 14.00
N LEU A 476 11.43 25.59 12.71
CA LEU A 476 12.80 25.93 12.28
C LEU A 476 13.02 27.35 11.73
N SER A 477 11.97 28.05 11.31
CA SER A 477 12.07 29.33 10.57
C SER A 477 13.05 29.25 9.38
N ALA A 478 12.85 28.29 8.49
CA ALA A 478 13.69 28.09 7.31
C ALA A 478 13.35 29.08 6.19
N LYS A 479 14.37 29.60 5.48
CA LYS A 479 14.21 30.53 4.34
C LYS A 479 13.52 29.86 3.14
N TYR A 480 13.85 28.60 2.90
CA TYR A 480 13.24 27.75 1.88
C TYR A 480 12.80 26.42 2.50
N VAL A 481 11.69 25.88 2.00
CA VAL A 481 11.10 24.61 2.43
C VAL A 481 10.97 23.69 1.24
N MET A 482 11.66 22.55 1.27
CA MET A 482 11.66 21.52 0.24
C MET A 482 10.86 20.29 0.71
N LYS A 483 10.04 19.75 -0.20
CA LYS A 483 9.48 18.40 -0.11
C LYS A 483 10.28 17.47 -1.02
N THR A 484 10.49 16.23 -0.58
CA THR A 484 11.05 15.13 -1.38
C THR A 484 10.61 13.78 -0.78
N ASP A 485 10.96 12.67 -1.42
CA ASP A 485 10.52 11.32 -1.07
C ASP A 485 11.71 10.43 -0.65
N ASP A 486 11.48 9.32 0.08
CA ASP A 486 12.57 8.48 0.62
C ASP A 486 13.28 7.57 -0.39
N ASP A 487 12.88 7.61 -1.67
CA ASP A 487 13.61 7.09 -2.85
C ASP A 487 14.21 8.20 -3.74
N ALA A 488 14.21 9.45 -3.29
CA ALA A 488 14.92 10.53 -3.96
C ALA A 488 16.38 10.64 -3.50
N PHE A 489 17.30 10.78 -4.46
CA PHE A 489 18.68 11.17 -4.18
C PHE A 489 18.89 12.64 -4.51
N VAL A 490 19.15 13.46 -3.49
CA VAL A 490 19.20 14.94 -3.62
C VAL A 490 20.65 15.46 -3.63
N ARG A 491 21.01 16.25 -4.64
CA ARG A 491 22.22 17.08 -4.69
C ARG A 491 22.01 18.39 -3.92
N VAL A 492 22.16 18.33 -2.59
CA VAL A 492 21.95 19.49 -1.69
C VAL A 492 22.84 20.68 -2.07
N ASP A 493 24.04 20.42 -2.59
CA ASP A 493 24.98 21.42 -3.10
C ASP A 493 24.45 22.15 -4.35
N GLU A 494 23.91 21.42 -5.33
CA GLU A 494 23.29 22.01 -6.54
C GLU A 494 22.02 22.81 -6.19
N ILE A 495 21.19 22.29 -5.28
CA ILE A 495 19.98 22.97 -4.80
C ILE A 495 20.33 24.33 -4.19
N LEU A 496 21.29 24.37 -3.27
CA LEU A 496 21.74 25.61 -2.63
C LEU A 496 22.36 26.58 -3.64
N SER A 497 23.15 26.08 -4.61
CA SER A 497 23.72 26.90 -5.69
C SER A 497 22.61 27.51 -6.56
N SER A 498 21.61 26.72 -6.94
CA SER A 498 20.49 27.16 -7.79
C SER A 498 19.61 28.20 -7.08
N LEU A 499 19.31 27.99 -5.78
CA LEU A 499 18.56 28.95 -4.97
C LEU A 499 19.33 30.28 -4.78
N HIS A 500 20.65 30.22 -4.59
CA HIS A 500 21.50 31.41 -4.52
C HIS A 500 21.55 32.16 -5.86
N GLN A 501 21.67 31.45 -6.98
CA GLN A 501 21.69 32.03 -8.31
C GLN A 501 20.35 32.66 -8.71
N ALA A 502 19.23 32.03 -8.36
CA ALA A 502 17.90 32.58 -8.58
C ALA A 502 17.68 33.88 -7.78
N ASN A 503 18.21 33.95 -6.55
CA ASN A 503 18.09 35.11 -5.65
C ASN A 503 16.64 35.59 -5.42
N ILE A 504 15.69 34.65 -5.41
CA ILE A 504 14.28 34.87 -5.09
C ILE A 504 14.05 34.40 -3.66
N SER A 505 13.68 35.30 -2.75
CA SER A 505 13.40 35.00 -1.34
C SER A 505 11.91 34.97 -0.96
N HIS A 506 11.03 35.39 -1.88
CA HIS A 506 9.58 35.51 -1.69
C HIS A 506 8.86 35.04 -2.95
N GLY A 507 7.69 34.42 -2.80
CA GLY A 507 6.86 33.91 -3.88
C GLY A 507 7.49 32.82 -4.76
N LEU A 508 8.53 32.11 -4.31
CA LEU A 508 9.23 31.11 -5.13
C LEU A 508 8.49 29.76 -5.14
N LEU A 509 8.22 29.21 -6.33
CA LEU A 509 8.09 27.76 -6.55
C LEU A 509 9.26 27.30 -7.44
N TYR A 510 10.16 26.51 -6.89
CA TYR A 510 11.29 25.90 -7.59
C TYR A 510 11.09 24.40 -7.71
N GLY A 511 11.30 23.82 -8.89
CA GLY A 511 11.17 22.39 -9.12
C GLY A 511 11.15 22.06 -10.61
N ARG A 512 10.80 20.83 -10.99
CA ARG A 512 10.39 20.54 -12.36
C ARG A 512 8.95 21.02 -12.53
N VAL A 513 8.75 22.22 -13.07
CA VAL A 513 7.43 22.87 -13.16
C VAL A 513 6.69 22.40 -14.41
N ASN A 514 5.45 21.95 -14.23
CA ASN A 514 4.52 21.62 -15.29
C ASN A 514 3.38 22.64 -15.33
N SER A 515 3.24 23.34 -16.46
CA SER A 515 2.20 24.36 -16.67
C SER A 515 1.07 23.92 -17.61
N ASN A 516 1.18 22.72 -18.21
CA ASN A 516 0.31 22.26 -19.30
C ASN A 516 -0.27 20.84 -19.03
N SER A 517 -0.37 20.45 -17.76
CA SER A 517 -0.92 19.17 -17.33
C SER A 517 -2.45 19.15 -17.33
N GLN A 518 -3.03 17.99 -17.61
CA GLN A 518 -4.46 17.73 -17.50
C GLN A 518 -4.74 16.64 -16.45
N PRO A 519 -5.92 16.61 -15.83
CA PRO A 519 -6.33 15.50 -14.96
C PRO A 519 -6.36 14.17 -15.72
N HIS A 520 -5.89 13.08 -15.09
CA HIS A 520 -6.08 11.75 -15.67
C HIS A 520 -7.55 11.35 -15.53
N ARG A 521 -8.22 11.09 -16.65
CA ARG A 521 -9.66 10.72 -16.72
C ARG A 521 -9.91 9.22 -16.92
N ASP A 522 -8.86 8.40 -16.86
CA ASP A 522 -8.97 6.94 -16.89
C ASP A 522 -9.24 6.40 -15.47
N PRO A 523 -10.40 5.79 -15.18
CA PRO A 523 -10.73 5.23 -13.87
C PRO A 523 -9.78 4.15 -13.36
N TYR A 524 -8.97 3.54 -14.23
CA TYR A 524 -7.97 2.54 -13.86
C TYR A 524 -6.59 3.12 -13.55
N SER A 525 -6.41 4.44 -13.67
CA SER A 525 -5.18 5.14 -13.27
C SER A 525 -5.16 5.42 -11.77
N LYS A 526 -4.03 5.17 -11.10
CA LYS A 526 -3.82 5.62 -9.70
C LYS A 526 -3.96 7.15 -9.55
N TRP A 527 -3.68 7.90 -10.62
CA TRP A 527 -3.84 9.36 -10.67
C TRP A 527 -5.23 9.81 -11.17
N TYR A 528 -6.21 8.91 -11.25
CA TYR A 528 -7.56 9.24 -11.70
C TYR A 528 -8.17 10.37 -10.85
N ILE A 529 -8.76 11.35 -11.54
CA ILE A 529 -9.50 12.47 -10.96
C ILE A 529 -10.80 12.64 -11.73
N THR A 530 -11.92 12.56 -11.02
CA THR A 530 -13.27 12.67 -11.57
C THR A 530 -13.56 14.08 -12.12
N PRO A 531 -14.49 14.23 -13.09
CA PRO A 531 -14.99 15.53 -13.51
C PRO A 531 -15.61 16.34 -12.35
N GLU A 532 -16.14 15.67 -11.33
CA GLU A 532 -16.74 16.28 -10.15
C GLU A 532 -15.70 16.88 -9.19
N GLU A 533 -14.56 16.21 -8.97
CA GLU A 533 -13.45 16.71 -8.13
C GLU A 533 -12.71 17.89 -8.79
N TRP A 534 -12.58 17.84 -10.12
CA TRP A 534 -11.91 18.87 -10.91
C TRP A 534 -12.59 19.00 -12.28
N PRO A 535 -13.49 19.97 -12.50
CA PRO A 535 -14.22 20.13 -13.76
C PRO A 535 -13.38 20.78 -14.87
N GLU A 536 -12.29 21.48 -14.55
CA GLU A 536 -11.48 22.17 -15.54
C GLU A 536 -10.61 21.20 -16.37
N GLU A 537 -10.28 21.58 -17.61
CA GLU A 537 -9.47 20.75 -18.52
C GLU A 537 -7.99 20.65 -18.12
N SER A 538 -7.49 21.60 -17.31
CA SER A 538 -6.08 21.70 -16.93
C SER A 538 -5.89 22.12 -15.48
N TYR A 539 -4.73 21.79 -14.92
CA TYR A 539 -4.30 22.28 -13.62
C TYR A 539 -3.53 23.61 -13.73
N PRO A 540 -3.53 24.47 -12.70
CA PRO A 540 -2.58 25.57 -12.61
C PRO A 540 -1.13 25.04 -12.50
N PRO A 541 -0.10 25.86 -12.74
CA PRO A 541 1.29 25.39 -12.67
C PRO A 541 1.67 24.80 -11.30
N TRP A 542 2.19 23.57 -11.33
CA TRP A 542 2.70 22.82 -10.16
C TRP A 542 4.11 22.28 -10.45
N ALA A 543 4.76 21.71 -9.45
CA ALA A 543 6.10 21.13 -9.58
C ALA A 543 6.09 19.66 -9.13
N HIS A 544 6.69 18.77 -9.93
CA HIS A 544 6.58 17.32 -9.73
C HIS A 544 7.04 16.82 -8.35
N GLY A 545 6.28 15.87 -7.78
CA GLY A 545 6.47 15.26 -6.46
C GLY A 545 7.91 14.92 -6.00
N PRO A 546 8.82 14.36 -6.82
CA PRO A 546 10.14 13.91 -6.35
C PRO A 546 11.01 15.01 -5.72
N GLY A 547 10.77 16.27 -6.06
CA GLY A 547 11.44 17.39 -5.41
C GLY A 547 10.90 18.75 -5.85
N TYR A 548 10.32 19.49 -4.91
CA TYR A 548 10.00 20.90 -5.11
C TYR A 548 10.30 21.71 -3.84
N ILE A 549 10.50 23.02 -4.03
CA ILE A 549 10.87 23.97 -3.00
C ILE A 549 9.96 25.19 -3.07
N VAL A 550 9.45 25.62 -1.93
CA VAL A 550 8.75 26.89 -1.76
C VAL A 550 9.53 27.85 -0.87
N SER A 551 9.37 29.15 -1.07
CA SER A 551 9.89 30.15 -0.14
C SER A 551 9.08 30.18 1.17
N GLN A 552 9.69 30.71 2.23
CA GLN A 552 9.11 30.77 3.58
C GLN A 552 7.72 31.41 3.62
N ASP A 553 7.47 32.45 2.82
CA ASP A 553 6.20 33.16 2.75
C ASP A 553 5.07 32.29 2.18
N ILE A 554 5.32 31.51 1.12
CA ILE A 554 4.36 30.53 0.60
C ILE A 554 4.09 29.44 1.65
N ALA A 555 5.13 28.83 2.24
CA ALA A 555 4.94 27.80 3.27
C ALA A 555 4.14 28.33 4.48
N LYS A 556 4.38 29.57 4.87
CA LYS A 556 3.68 30.23 5.98
C LYS A 556 2.24 30.55 5.62
N GLU A 557 1.97 30.89 4.37
CA GLU A 557 0.61 31.14 3.87
C GLU A 557 -0.20 29.84 3.75
N VAL A 558 0.42 28.73 3.32
CA VAL A 558 -0.18 27.37 3.39
C VAL A 558 -0.61 27.07 4.82
N TYR A 559 0.28 27.22 5.82
CA TYR A 559 -0.08 27.02 7.22
C TYR A 559 -1.20 27.96 7.69
N ARG A 560 -1.13 29.24 7.31
CA ARG A 560 -2.11 30.27 7.70
C ARG A 560 -3.52 29.94 7.17
N LYS A 561 -3.62 29.51 5.90
CA LYS A 561 -4.88 29.07 5.27
C LYS A 561 -5.37 27.73 5.84
N HIS A 562 -4.46 26.79 6.09
CA HIS A 562 -4.82 25.51 6.72
C HIS A 562 -5.55 25.73 8.05
N LYS A 563 -4.97 26.57 8.92
CA LYS A 563 -5.57 26.91 10.22
C LYS A 563 -6.92 27.61 10.18
N ARG A 564 -7.32 28.16 9.03
CA ARG A 564 -8.64 28.77 8.82
C ARG A 564 -9.60 27.87 8.04
N GLY A 565 -9.19 26.67 7.64
CA GLY A 565 -9.98 25.79 6.78
C GLY A 565 -10.11 26.30 5.33
N GLU A 566 -9.17 27.14 4.88
CA GLU A 566 -9.24 27.82 3.57
C GLU A 566 -8.45 27.13 2.45
N LEU A 567 -7.71 26.05 2.73
CA LEU A 567 -7.03 25.29 1.68
C LEU A 567 -8.01 24.36 0.97
N LYS A 568 -8.09 24.46 -0.36
CA LYS A 568 -8.70 23.39 -1.18
C LYS A 568 -7.87 22.12 -1.03
N MET A 569 -8.36 21.16 -0.25
CA MET A 569 -7.74 19.83 -0.16
C MET A 569 -7.87 19.12 -1.50
N PHE A 570 -6.81 18.44 -1.94
CA PHE A 570 -6.78 17.76 -3.24
C PHE A 570 -5.87 16.53 -3.16
N LYS A 571 -6.29 15.41 -3.74
CA LYS A 571 -5.66 14.09 -3.60
C LYS A 571 -4.18 14.07 -4.00
N LEU A 572 -3.83 14.73 -5.11
CA LEU A 572 -2.46 14.85 -5.61
C LEU A 572 -1.79 16.04 -4.90
N GLU A 573 -0.74 15.80 -4.11
CA GLU A 573 -0.19 16.79 -3.18
C GLU A 573 0.61 17.88 -3.87
N ASP A 574 1.29 17.52 -4.94
CA ASP A 574 2.09 18.41 -5.77
C ASP A 574 1.21 19.34 -6.62
N VAL A 575 0.14 18.81 -7.20
CA VAL A 575 -0.94 19.60 -7.80
C VAL A 575 -1.64 20.48 -6.76
N ALA A 576 -1.89 19.99 -5.54
CA ALA A 576 -2.48 20.79 -4.46
C ALA A 576 -1.63 22.01 -4.12
N MET A 577 -0.31 21.85 -4.00
CA MET A 577 0.62 22.97 -3.81
C MET A 577 0.51 24.00 -4.95
N GLY A 578 0.43 23.55 -6.21
CA GLY A 578 0.19 24.44 -7.36
C GLY A 578 -1.15 25.17 -7.33
N ILE A 579 -2.23 24.50 -6.86
CA ILE A 579 -3.55 25.10 -6.65
C ILE A 579 -3.46 26.22 -5.61
N TRP A 580 -2.88 25.95 -4.43
CA TRP A 580 -2.77 26.93 -3.35
C TRP A 580 -1.92 28.13 -3.75
N ILE A 581 -0.79 27.90 -4.44
CA ILE A 581 0.08 28.97 -4.95
C ILE A 581 -0.65 29.83 -6.00
N ASN A 582 -1.46 29.22 -6.86
CA ASN A 582 -2.27 29.93 -7.84
C ASN A 582 -3.42 30.75 -7.19
N GLU A 583 -4.00 30.27 -6.10
CA GLU A 583 -4.94 31.05 -5.27
C GLU A 583 -4.24 32.25 -4.62
N MET A 584 -3.09 32.05 -3.96
CA MET A 584 -2.28 33.15 -3.40
C MET A 584 -1.88 34.17 -4.46
N LYS A 585 -1.57 33.73 -5.69
CA LYS A 585 -1.26 34.62 -6.82
C LYS A 585 -2.47 35.47 -7.23
N LYS A 586 -3.68 34.90 -7.25
CA LYS A 586 -4.93 35.64 -7.48
C LYS A 586 -5.24 36.64 -6.36
N GLU A 587 -4.83 36.32 -5.12
CA GLU A 587 -4.90 37.20 -3.95
C GLU A 587 -3.81 38.29 -3.91
N GLY A 588 -2.89 38.32 -4.89
CA GLY A 588 -1.90 39.38 -5.08
C GLY A 588 -0.46 39.03 -4.72
N LEU A 589 -0.13 37.76 -4.42
CA LEU A 589 1.25 37.33 -4.19
C LEU A 589 2.06 37.31 -5.50
N ASP A 590 3.24 37.93 -5.50
CA ASP A 590 4.19 37.93 -6.65
C ASP A 590 4.90 36.57 -6.78
N VAL A 591 4.19 35.59 -7.34
CA VAL A 591 4.69 34.22 -7.51
C VAL A 591 5.60 34.08 -8.74
N LYS A 592 6.79 33.53 -8.51
CA LYS A 592 7.84 33.23 -9.49
C LYS A 592 8.10 31.73 -9.56
N TYR A 593 7.92 31.18 -10.76
CA TYR A 593 8.16 29.78 -11.06
C TYR A 593 9.57 29.60 -11.62
N GLN A 594 10.41 28.81 -10.94
CA GLN A 594 11.76 28.46 -11.40
C GLN A 594 11.79 26.98 -11.78
N ASN A 595 11.76 26.72 -13.08
CA ASN A 595 11.85 25.35 -13.62
C ASN A 595 13.31 24.84 -13.59
N ASP A 596 13.51 23.59 -13.17
CA ASP A 596 14.76 22.85 -13.28
C ASP A 596 14.49 21.42 -13.77
N GLY A 597 14.83 21.15 -15.04
CA GLY A 597 14.65 19.84 -15.66
C GLY A 597 15.57 18.74 -15.11
N ARG A 598 16.60 19.10 -14.33
CA ARG A 598 17.53 18.17 -13.67
C ARG A 598 16.92 17.50 -12.44
N ILE A 599 15.71 17.88 -12.05
CA ILE A 599 14.86 17.13 -11.13
C ILE A 599 14.11 16.09 -11.97
N LEU A 600 14.51 14.84 -11.83
CA LEU A 600 14.01 13.74 -12.66
C LEU A 600 12.75 13.15 -12.04
N VAL A 601 11.74 12.90 -12.88
CA VAL A 601 10.47 12.27 -12.44
C VAL A 601 10.68 10.77 -12.20
N GLU A 602 11.67 10.17 -12.86
CA GLU A 602 11.98 8.76 -12.80
C GLU A 602 13.45 8.54 -13.20
N GLY A 603 14.08 7.54 -12.59
CA GLY A 603 15.42 7.11 -12.94
C GLY A 603 16.52 8.14 -12.66
N CYS A 604 17.56 8.11 -13.48
CA CYS A 604 18.76 8.92 -13.34
C CYS A 604 19.35 9.30 -14.70
N GLU A 605 19.72 10.57 -14.87
CA GLU A 605 20.47 11.12 -16.00
C GLU A 605 21.70 11.90 -15.48
N ASP A 606 22.85 11.77 -16.13
CA ASP A 606 24.08 12.45 -15.70
C ASP A 606 23.89 13.98 -15.65
N GLY A 607 24.27 14.60 -14.53
CA GLY A 607 23.98 16.01 -14.24
C GLY A 607 22.69 16.27 -13.44
N TYR A 608 22.00 15.22 -12.99
CA TYR A 608 20.83 15.32 -12.11
C TYR A 608 21.08 16.20 -10.86
N VAL A 609 20.01 16.87 -10.43
CA VAL A 609 19.88 17.53 -9.12
C VAL A 609 19.08 16.65 -8.17
N VAL A 610 18.02 16.00 -8.68
CA VAL A 610 17.30 14.92 -7.99
C VAL A 610 17.18 13.75 -8.96
N ALA A 611 17.65 12.57 -8.54
CA ALA A 611 17.35 11.30 -9.20
C ALA A 611 16.26 10.57 -8.39
N HIS A 612 15.31 9.91 -9.06
CA HIS A 612 14.10 9.38 -8.44
C HIS A 612 13.91 7.88 -8.70
N TYR A 613 13.08 7.23 -7.87
CA TYR A 613 13.02 5.77 -7.68
C TYR A 613 14.40 5.13 -7.50
N GLN A 614 15.18 5.67 -6.56
CA GLN A 614 16.49 5.14 -6.18
C GLN A 614 16.37 4.19 -4.97
N GLU A 615 16.53 2.89 -5.20
CA GLU A 615 16.68 1.90 -4.14
C GLU A 615 17.87 2.24 -3.20
N PRO A 616 17.85 1.79 -1.93
CA PRO A 616 18.96 1.97 -0.98
C PRO A 616 20.35 1.68 -1.55
N ARG A 617 20.50 0.64 -2.38
CA ARG A 617 21.77 0.29 -3.03
C ARG A 617 22.18 1.28 -4.12
N GLN A 618 21.23 1.79 -4.89
CA GLN A 618 21.48 2.81 -5.92
C GLN A 618 21.92 4.12 -5.26
N MET A 619 21.25 4.56 -4.18
CA MET A 619 21.68 5.72 -3.40
C MET A 619 23.13 5.62 -2.92
N MET A 620 23.53 4.48 -2.33
CA MET A 620 24.92 4.27 -1.89
C MET A 620 25.92 4.37 -3.05
N CYS A 621 25.57 3.86 -4.23
CA CYS A 621 26.40 3.96 -5.43
C CYS A 621 26.47 5.40 -5.98
N LEU A 622 25.35 6.14 -6.01
CA LEU A 622 25.32 7.56 -6.41
C LEU A 622 26.19 8.41 -5.47
N TRP A 623 26.16 8.13 -4.16
CA TRP A 623 27.00 8.81 -3.18
C TRP A 623 28.49 8.52 -3.35
N ASP A 624 28.87 7.25 -3.51
CA ASP A 624 30.27 6.87 -3.77
C ASP A 624 30.81 7.53 -5.05
N LYS A 625 30.01 7.58 -6.12
CA LYS A 625 30.35 8.29 -7.34
C LYS A 625 30.51 9.79 -7.10
N PHE A 626 29.53 10.44 -6.46
CA PHE A 626 29.62 11.85 -6.11
C PHE A 626 30.86 12.17 -5.25
N GLN A 627 31.18 11.33 -4.27
CA GLN A 627 32.36 11.53 -3.43
C GLN A 627 33.67 11.53 -4.22
N LYS A 628 33.76 10.70 -5.27
CA LYS A 628 34.94 10.59 -6.16
C LYS A 628 34.99 11.66 -7.25
N THR A 629 33.86 12.02 -7.85
CA THR A 629 33.80 12.88 -9.06
C THR A 629 33.37 14.31 -8.79
N LYS A 630 32.68 14.55 -7.66
CA LYS A 630 31.93 15.78 -7.36
C LYS A 630 30.94 16.19 -8.46
N ARG A 631 30.38 15.19 -9.15
CA ARG A 631 29.35 15.33 -10.20
C ARG A 631 28.21 14.33 -9.96
N GLY A 632 27.00 14.71 -10.34
CA GLY A 632 25.88 13.76 -10.44
C GLY A 632 26.13 12.81 -11.61
N SER A 633 26.53 11.57 -11.32
CA SER A 633 26.80 10.54 -12.34
C SER A 633 26.09 9.25 -11.99
N CYS A 634 25.24 8.78 -12.89
CA CYS A 634 24.32 7.68 -12.63
C CYS A 634 25.04 6.34 -12.48
N CYS A 635 24.49 5.47 -11.65
CA CYS A 635 24.94 4.10 -11.55
C CYS A 635 24.70 3.38 -12.89
N LYS A 636 25.64 2.52 -13.30
CA LYS A 636 25.40 1.62 -14.42
C LYS A 636 24.63 0.43 -13.86
N GLU A 637 23.59 0.01 -14.56
CA GLU A 637 22.83 -1.22 -14.29
C GLU A 637 23.72 -2.47 -14.46
#